data_AF-A0A699Z0I2-F1
#
_entry.id   AF-A0A699Z0I2-F1
#
_cell.length_a   1.000
_cell.length_b   1.000
_cell.length_c   1.000
_cell.angle_alpha   90.00
_cell.angle_beta   90.00
_cell.angle_gamma   90.00
#
_symmetry.space_group_name_H-M   'P 1'
#
loop_
_entity.id
_entity.type
_entity.pdbx_description
1 polymer ?
#
loop_
_entity_poly.entity_id
_entity_poly.type
_entity_poly.pdbx_seq_one_letter_code
_entity_poly.pdbx_strand_id
1 'polypeptide(L)'
;MDTDTKHPADSVDVVMPAETAPLLGGDAKADARSWKGPWWQILGDGSAPDVAAFCLSWNVPALAFGWNAGRGLSKRWWLEALKYFLLSVGLMLLGHFIMMVVTTTACGPKHPMPHRHPHPAMMMRDSFHADGLPVEPMYMYAEDDEGFRELMEVMGEDQGTQTDEHHSKHHKGDDEHGAEPQDYASMAMVQGVKPHSHKDCDDAELGDALLMWLTVRPRGPGGWDAPLPPTPEEVEQCMDAVAPAALSVSIMMVLGLVVLITYAARRRTMMRERFGIPGSSRADCCLWTWCAPCALAQETRTMMHNNVEEGLWLGPHQVVYTAPAQQEV
;
A
#
# COMPACT_ATOMS: atom_id res chain seq x y z
N MET A 1 27.31 -27.05 46.32
CA MET A 1 26.64 -25.75 46.57
C MET A 1 25.95 -25.43 45.27
N ASP A 2 24.76 -26.01 45.09
CA ASP A 2 23.92 -25.81 43.91
C ASP A 2 22.72 -25.01 44.35
N THR A 3 22.66 -23.75 43.94
CA THR A 3 21.50 -22.87 44.16
C THR A 3 20.64 -22.92 42.91
N ASP A 4 19.62 -23.77 42.99
CA ASP A 4 18.57 -23.96 42.01
C ASP A 4 17.56 -22.79 42.09
N THR A 5 17.79 -21.74 41.32
CA THR A 5 16.88 -20.58 41.21
C THR A 5 15.75 -20.90 40.23
N LYS A 6 14.67 -21.43 40.79
CA LYS A 6 13.38 -21.65 40.11
C LYS A 6 12.66 -20.31 39.94
N HIS A 7 12.69 -19.74 38.73
CA HIS A 7 11.86 -18.59 38.40
C HIS A 7 10.38 -19.01 38.33
N PRO A 8 9.46 -18.34 39.03
CA PRO A 8 8.03 -18.57 38.84
C PRO A 8 7.63 -18.08 37.45
N ALA A 9 7.04 -18.99 36.67
CA ALA A 9 6.39 -18.65 35.42
C ALA A 9 5.11 -17.86 35.77
N ASP A 10 5.18 -16.54 35.65
CA ASP A 10 4.00 -15.67 35.64
C ASP A 10 3.24 -15.93 34.34
N SER A 11 2.42 -17.00 34.34
CA SER A 11 1.33 -17.13 33.39
C SER A 11 0.30 -16.07 33.75
N VAL A 12 0.44 -14.89 33.17
CA VAL A 12 -0.63 -13.91 33.12
C VAL A 12 -1.73 -14.53 32.26
N ASP A 13 -2.64 -15.24 32.91
CA ASP A 13 -3.93 -15.58 32.34
C ASP A 13 -4.60 -14.25 32.02
N VAL A 14 -4.54 -13.86 30.75
CA VAL A 14 -5.38 -12.80 30.20
C VAL A 14 -6.80 -13.36 30.20
N VAL A 15 -7.42 -13.34 31.37
CA VAL A 15 -8.86 -13.49 31.53
C VAL A 15 -9.45 -12.31 30.75
N MET A 16 -9.84 -12.56 29.50
CA MET A 16 -10.77 -11.67 28.80
C MET A 16 -11.97 -11.55 29.75
N PRO A 17 -12.33 -10.35 30.22
CA PRO A 17 -13.48 -10.20 31.09
C PRO A 17 -14.69 -10.77 30.34
N ALA A 18 -15.16 -11.92 30.79
CA ALA A 18 -16.36 -12.58 30.29
C ALA A 18 -17.64 -11.86 30.73
N GLU A 19 -17.50 -10.72 31.39
CA GLU A 19 -18.59 -9.78 31.59
C GLU A 19 -18.55 -8.76 30.46
N THR A 20 -19.43 -8.99 29.48
CA THR A 20 -20.30 -7.92 28.99
C THR A 20 -20.70 -7.08 30.20
N ALA A 21 -19.96 -6.00 30.48
CA ALA A 21 -20.33 -5.03 31.49
C ALA A 21 -21.82 -4.73 31.26
N PRO A 22 -22.69 -4.86 32.27
CA PRO A 22 -24.08 -4.50 32.14
C PRO A 22 -24.09 -3.06 31.63
N LEU A 23 -24.47 -2.89 30.36
CA LEU A 23 -24.69 -1.60 29.75
C LEU A 23 -25.74 -0.92 30.62
N LEU A 24 -25.26 -0.06 31.51
CA LEU A 24 -25.97 0.92 32.32
C LEU A 24 -27.48 0.64 32.45
N GLY A 25 -27.86 -0.01 33.55
CA GLY A 25 -29.23 -0.39 33.91
C GLY A 25 -30.18 0.80 34.15
N GLY A 26 -30.39 1.61 33.13
CA GLY A 26 -31.52 2.52 33.02
C GLY A 26 -32.30 2.18 31.76
N ASP A 27 -33.63 2.10 31.87
CA ASP A 27 -34.59 1.75 30.81
C ASP A 27 -34.62 2.69 29.59
N ALA A 28 -33.57 3.49 29.38
CA ALA A 28 -33.38 4.25 28.16
C ALA A 28 -33.13 3.26 27.02
N LYS A 29 -34.10 3.10 26.13
CA LYS A 29 -33.93 2.45 24.83
C LYS A 29 -32.76 3.11 24.12
N ALA A 30 -31.56 2.52 24.24
CA ALA A 30 -30.41 2.95 23.47
C ALA A 30 -30.79 2.79 21.98
N ASP A 31 -30.69 3.86 21.21
CA ASP A 31 -30.94 3.82 19.79
C ASP A 31 -30.15 2.66 19.15
N ALA A 32 -30.79 1.94 18.23
CA ALA A 32 -30.16 0.84 17.53
C ALA A 32 -28.85 1.35 16.90
N ARG A 33 -27.73 0.81 17.36
CA ARG A 33 -26.39 1.20 16.89
C ARG A 33 -26.31 0.88 15.40
N SER A 34 -25.60 1.68 14.63
CA SER A 34 -25.39 1.44 13.20
C SER A 34 -24.07 2.05 12.75
N TRP A 35 -23.52 1.54 11.65
CA TRP A 35 -22.38 2.18 10.99
C TRP A 35 -22.78 3.61 10.60
N LYS A 36 -21.92 4.58 10.92
CA LYS A 36 -22.24 5.99 10.70
C LYS A 36 -21.99 6.41 9.25
N GLY A 37 -23.05 6.91 8.63
CA GLY A 37 -23.08 7.39 7.25
C GLY A 37 -23.07 6.27 6.22
N PRO A 38 -23.66 6.48 5.02
CA PRO A 38 -23.51 5.53 3.93
C PRO A 38 -22.05 5.44 3.47
N TRP A 39 -21.69 4.31 2.87
CA TRP A 39 -20.33 4.05 2.43
C TRP A 39 -19.85 5.04 1.34
N TRP A 40 -20.78 5.59 0.55
CA TRP A 40 -20.48 6.60 -0.48
C TRP A 40 -20.35 8.04 0.08
N GLN A 41 -20.67 8.29 1.35
CA GLN A 41 -20.71 9.66 1.91
C GLN A 41 -19.34 10.34 1.96
N ILE A 42 -18.25 9.60 1.75
CA ILE A 42 -16.88 10.16 1.68
C ILE A 42 -16.75 11.18 0.56
N LEU A 43 -17.52 11.04 -0.52
CA LEU A 43 -17.43 11.91 -1.68
C LEU A 43 -18.24 13.22 -1.55
N GLY A 44 -19.11 13.34 -0.55
CA GLY A 44 -20.06 14.46 -0.42
C GLY A 44 -19.94 15.26 0.88
N ASP A 45 -19.88 14.57 2.02
CA ASP A 45 -19.89 15.20 3.37
C ASP A 45 -18.67 14.78 4.21
N GLY A 46 -17.57 14.42 3.54
CA GLY A 46 -16.37 13.92 4.21
C GLY A 46 -15.87 14.95 5.22
N SER A 47 -16.03 14.65 6.51
CA SER A 47 -15.33 15.39 7.55
C SER A 47 -13.83 15.33 7.27
N ALA A 48 -13.04 16.35 7.65
CA ALA A 48 -11.57 16.32 7.49
C ALA A 48 -10.91 14.97 7.88
N PRO A 49 -11.34 14.28 8.97
CA PRO A 49 -10.80 12.95 9.28
C PRO A 49 -11.22 11.84 8.30
N ASP A 50 -12.37 11.93 7.63
CA ASP A 50 -12.78 10.97 6.60
C ASP A 50 -11.88 11.09 5.36
N VAL A 51 -11.57 12.32 4.94
CA VAL A 51 -10.65 12.59 3.82
C VAL A 51 -9.25 12.10 4.17
N ALA A 52 -8.76 12.39 5.38
CA ALA A 52 -7.48 11.89 5.85
C ALA A 52 -7.43 10.35 5.86
N ALA A 53 -8.45 9.68 6.38
CA ALA A 53 -8.54 8.22 6.39
C ALA A 53 -8.57 7.64 4.96
N PHE A 54 -9.31 8.28 4.05
CA PHE A 54 -9.37 7.90 2.64
C PHE A 54 -8.00 8.06 1.95
N CYS A 55 -7.35 9.22 2.09
CA CYS A 55 -6.02 9.46 1.54
C CYS A 55 -4.96 8.52 2.12
N LEU A 56 -5.02 8.25 3.43
CA LEU A 56 -4.14 7.28 4.09
C LEU A 56 -4.42 5.87 3.59
N SER A 57 -5.66 5.50 3.29
CA SER A 57 -5.96 4.17 2.75
C SER A 57 -5.38 3.96 1.35
N TRP A 58 -5.21 5.03 0.56
CA TRP A 58 -4.61 4.95 -0.77
C TRP A 58 -3.08 4.94 -0.71
N ASN A 59 -2.48 5.84 0.06
CA ASN A 59 -1.03 6.00 0.09
C ASN A 59 -0.36 5.06 1.09
N VAL A 60 -1.01 4.78 2.22
CA VAL A 60 -0.43 4.00 3.31
C VAL A 60 -1.49 3.08 3.96
N PRO A 61 -2.10 2.15 3.18
CA PRO A 61 -3.20 1.30 3.66
C PRO A 61 -2.87 0.52 4.92
N ALA A 62 -1.62 0.08 5.09
CA ALA A 62 -1.16 -0.62 6.28
C ALA A 62 -1.27 0.23 7.56
N LEU A 63 -0.92 1.52 7.49
CA LEU A 63 -1.04 2.43 8.63
C LEU A 63 -2.50 2.72 8.95
N ALA A 64 -3.33 3.03 7.94
CA ALA A 64 -4.76 3.25 8.12
C ALA A 64 -5.43 2.01 8.75
N PHE A 65 -5.09 0.82 8.25
CA PHE A 65 -5.56 -0.45 8.78
C PHE A 65 -5.13 -0.65 10.24
N GLY A 66 -3.84 -0.50 10.54
CA GLY A 66 -3.32 -0.68 11.89
C GLY A 66 -3.88 0.32 12.89
N TRP A 67 -4.01 1.58 12.49
CA TRP A 67 -4.60 2.65 13.28
C TRP A 67 -6.04 2.33 13.69
N ASN A 68 -6.89 1.96 12.73
CA ASN A 68 -8.27 1.56 13.02
C ASN A 68 -8.34 0.31 13.90
N ALA A 69 -7.43 -0.66 13.70
CA ALA A 69 -7.36 -1.85 14.55
C ALA A 69 -6.97 -1.51 15.99
N GLY A 70 -6.07 -0.55 16.19
CA GLY A 70 -5.66 -0.12 17.52
C GLY A 70 -6.80 0.57 18.27
N ARG A 71 -7.48 1.51 17.62
CA ARG A 71 -8.61 2.23 18.20
C ARG A 71 -9.84 1.35 18.43
N GLY A 72 -10.17 0.47 17.48
CA GLY A 72 -11.40 -0.32 17.56
C GLY A 72 -11.28 -1.60 18.38
N LEU A 73 -10.08 -2.19 18.44
CA LEU A 73 -9.89 -3.52 19.05
C LEU A 73 -8.89 -3.54 20.22
N SER A 74 -8.40 -2.39 20.69
CA SER A 74 -7.36 -2.31 21.73
C SER A 74 -6.09 -3.11 21.38
N LYS A 75 -5.81 -3.27 20.09
CA LYS A 75 -4.59 -3.95 19.63
C LYS A 75 -3.43 -2.96 19.52
N ARG A 76 -2.21 -3.46 19.52
CA ARG A 76 -1.04 -2.62 19.18
C ARG A 76 -1.12 -2.27 17.70
N TRP A 77 -1.44 -1.01 17.40
CA TRP A 77 -1.70 -0.54 16.04
C TRP A 77 -0.54 -0.84 15.08
N TRP A 78 0.71 -0.68 15.54
CA TRP A 78 1.91 -0.91 14.73
C TRP A 78 2.11 -2.39 14.39
N LEU A 79 1.73 -3.32 15.27
CA LEU A 79 1.80 -4.76 14.97
C LEU A 79 0.77 -5.16 13.91
N GLU A 80 -0.44 -4.60 13.98
CA GLU A 80 -1.47 -4.88 12.98
C GLU A 80 -1.13 -4.22 11.63
N ALA A 81 -0.54 -3.01 11.65
CA ALA A 81 0.02 -2.37 10.46
C ALA A 81 1.13 -3.23 9.84
N LEU A 82 2.08 -3.70 10.66
CA LEU A 82 3.19 -4.54 10.21
C LEU A 82 2.70 -5.86 9.60
N LYS A 83 1.72 -6.53 10.23
CA LYS A 83 1.11 -7.75 9.66
C LYS A 83 0.49 -7.48 8.30
N TYR A 84 -0.29 -6.40 8.18
CA TYR A 84 -0.92 -6.04 6.91
C TYR A 84 0.13 -5.70 5.84
N PHE A 85 1.16 -4.94 6.21
CA PHE A 85 2.28 -4.59 5.33
C PHE A 85 3.06 -5.82 4.85
N LEU A 86 3.44 -6.72 5.76
CA LEU A 86 4.16 -7.95 5.41
C LEU A 86 3.31 -8.86 4.52
N LEU A 87 2.00 -8.93 4.76
CA LEU A 87 1.08 -9.69 3.93
C LEU A 87 0.95 -9.08 2.53
N SER A 88 0.83 -7.76 2.39
CA SER A 88 0.68 -7.09 1.10
C SER A 88 1.98 -7.03 0.30
N VAL A 89 3.05 -6.52 0.91
CA VAL A 89 4.36 -6.37 0.26
C VAL A 89 5.01 -7.73 0.04
N GLY A 90 4.91 -8.65 1.01
CA GLY A 90 5.44 -10.00 0.86
C GLY A 90 4.82 -10.75 -0.31
N LEU A 91 3.50 -10.65 -0.49
CA LEU A 91 2.80 -11.22 -1.65
C LEU A 91 3.27 -10.60 -2.97
N MET A 92 3.39 -9.27 -3.02
CA MET A 92 3.82 -8.55 -4.21
C MET A 92 5.26 -8.89 -4.61
N LEU A 93 6.18 -8.90 -3.64
CA LEU A 93 7.59 -9.26 -3.85
C LEU A 93 7.73 -10.72 -4.26
N LEU A 94 6.95 -11.63 -3.68
CA LEU A 94 6.94 -13.04 -4.09
C LEU A 94 6.47 -13.20 -5.54
N GLY A 95 5.41 -12.49 -5.94
CA GLY A 95 4.95 -12.42 -7.33
C GLY A 95 6.02 -11.92 -8.29
N HIS A 96 6.66 -10.80 -7.94
CA HIS A 96 7.74 -10.24 -8.73
C HIS A 96 8.95 -11.19 -8.84
N PHE A 97 9.34 -11.82 -7.74
CA PHE A 97 10.44 -12.79 -7.72
C PHE A 97 10.16 -13.99 -8.62
N ILE A 98 8.94 -14.56 -8.56
CA ILE A 98 8.55 -15.68 -9.43
C ILE A 98 8.59 -15.26 -10.90
N MET A 99 8.07 -14.07 -11.25
CA MET A 99 8.16 -13.55 -12.62
C MET A 99 9.60 -13.37 -13.07
N MET A 100 10.47 -12.81 -12.23
CA MET A 100 11.90 -12.62 -12.54
C MET A 100 12.61 -13.96 -12.76
N VAL A 101 12.36 -14.96 -11.92
CA VAL A 101 12.96 -16.29 -12.07
C VAL A 101 12.47 -16.94 -13.37
N VAL A 102 11.19 -16.89 -13.68
CA VAL A 102 10.68 -17.52 -14.91
C VAL A 102 11.18 -16.80 -16.16
N THR A 103 11.11 -15.47 -16.20
CA THR A 103 11.61 -14.70 -17.36
C THR A 103 13.11 -14.91 -17.59
N THR A 104 13.93 -14.94 -16.54
CA THR A 104 15.38 -15.18 -16.67
C THR A 104 15.72 -16.61 -17.08
N THR A 105 14.94 -17.60 -16.65
CA THR A 105 15.17 -19.03 -17.00
C THR A 105 14.61 -19.40 -18.36
N ALA A 106 13.47 -18.85 -18.76
CA ALA A 106 12.82 -19.11 -20.04
C ALA A 106 13.47 -18.35 -21.20
N CYS A 107 13.83 -17.07 -20.97
CA CYS A 107 14.29 -16.16 -22.01
C CYS A 107 15.74 -15.72 -21.80
N GLY A 108 16.45 -16.32 -20.84
CA GLY A 108 17.88 -16.13 -20.66
C GLY A 108 18.65 -16.53 -21.92
N PRO A 109 19.77 -15.87 -22.24
CA PRO A 109 20.55 -16.15 -23.44
C PRO A 109 20.97 -17.63 -23.45
N LYS A 110 20.37 -18.41 -24.35
CA LYS A 110 20.74 -19.81 -24.59
C LYS A 110 22.08 -19.94 -25.30
N HIS A 111 22.71 -18.83 -25.68
CA HIS A 111 23.99 -18.89 -26.35
C HIS A 111 25.00 -19.54 -25.42
N PRO A 112 25.59 -20.69 -25.82
CA PRO A 112 26.79 -21.15 -25.14
C PRO A 112 27.75 -19.97 -25.18
N MET A 113 28.29 -19.57 -24.02
CA MET A 113 29.35 -18.58 -24.00
C MET A 113 30.31 -18.98 -25.11
N PRO A 114 30.51 -18.15 -26.16
CA PRO A 114 31.42 -18.51 -27.22
C PRO A 114 32.70 -18.86 -26.50
N HIS A 115 33.13 -20.12 -26.64
CA HIS A 115 34.36 -20.59 -26.02
C HIS A 115 35.36 -19.49 -26.33
N ARG A 116 35.81 -18.77 -25.28
CA ARG A 116 36.85 -17.76 -25.42
C ARG A 116 37.93 -18.52 -26.17
N HIS A 117 38.08 -18.27 -27.46
CA HIS A 117 39.30 -18.62 -28.14
C HIS A 117 40.36 -18.04 -27.22
N PRO A 118 41.30 -18.85 -26.71
CA PRO A 118 42.33 -18.35 -25.82
C PRO A 118 42.83 -17.10 -26.51
N HIS A 119 42.63 -15.93 -25.86
CA HIS A 119 43.10 -14.67 -26.41
C HIS A 119 44.52 -14.99 -26.88
N PRO A 120 44.85 -14.77 -28.17
CA PRO A 120 46.22 -14.99 -28.62
C PRO A 120 47.04 -14.28 -27.57
N ALA A 121 47.83 -15.05 -26.81
CA ALA A 121 48.57 -14.54 -25.69
C ALA A 121 49.13 -13.22 -26.20
N MET A 122 48.73 -12.11 -25.57
CA MET A 122 49.34 -10.83 -25.89
C MET A 122 50.80 -11.12 -25.61
N MET A 123 51.52 -11.49 -26.68
CA MET A 123 52.96 -11.46 -26.68
C MET A 123 53.16 -10.00 -26.36
N MET A 124 53.56 -9.74 -25.11
CA MET A 124 54.31 -8.55 -24.81
C MET A 124 55.34 -8.53 -25.92
N ARG A 125 55.06 -7.70 -26.93
CA ARG A 125 56.06 -7.32 -27.88
C ARG A 125 57.05 -6.64 -26.98
N ASP A 126 58.12 -7.36 -26.68
CA ASP A 126 59.26 -6.84 -25.95
C ASP A 126 59.78 -5.66 -26.76
N SER A 127 59.17 -4.51 -26.56
CA SER A 127 59.71 -3.22 -26.91
C SER A 127 60.83 -2.97 -25.91
N PHE A 128 61.93 -3.71 -26.07
CA PHE A 128 63.23 -3.31 -25.59
C PHE A 128 63.56 -1.99 -26.28
N HIS A 129 63.15 -0.88 -25.67
CA HIS A 129 63.85 0.37 -25.88
C HIS A 129 65.27 0.16 -25.34
N ALA A 130 66.25 0.29 -26.23
CA ALA A 130 67.66 0.09 -25.93
C ALA A 130 68.28 1.19 -25.06
N ASP A 131 67.48 2.13 -24.54
CA ASP A 131 67.96 3.22 -23.69
C ASP A 131 67.46 3.00 -22.27
N GLY A 132 68.36 2.43 -21.45
CA GLY A 132 68.12 2.02 -20.08
C GLY A 132 67.80 3.17 -19.13
N LEU A 133 66.53 3.56 -19.07
CA LEU A 133 65.97 4.30 -17.96
C LEU A 133 64.75 3.56 -17.40
N PRO A 134 64.70 3.28 -16.08
CA PRO A 134 63.57 2.63 -15.45
C PRO A 134 62.36 3.58 -15.50
N VAL A 135 61.33 3.20 -16.25
CA VAL A 135 60.02 3.85 -16.17
C VAL A 135 59.26 3.17 -15.03
N GLU A 136 59.08 3.89 -13.92
CA GLU A 136 58.22 3.45 -12.83
C GLU A 136 56.78 3.27 -13.33
N PRO A 137 56.09 2.18 -12.95
CA PRO A 137 54.68 2.01 -13.25
C PRO A 137 53.89 3.08 -12.51
N MET A 138 53.38 4.06 -13.25
CA MET A 138 52.45 5.06 -12.73
C MET A 138 51.09 4.38 -12.48
N TYR A 139 50.88 3.94 -11.24
CA TYR A 139 49.57 3.53 -10.77
C TYR A 139 48.68 4.79 -10.73
N MET A 140 47.81 4.97 -11.73
CA MET A 140 46.69 5.90 -11.60
C MET A 140 45.67 5.29 -10.65
N TYR A 141 45.80 5.62 -9.37
CA TYR A 141 44.67 5.57 -8.45
C TYR A 141 43.74 6.72 -8.82
N ALA A 142 42.54 6.39 -9.27
CA ALA A 142 41.45 7.36 -9.37
C ALA A 142 40.93 7.60 -7.95
N GLU A 143 41.53 8.55 -7.23
CA GLU A 143 41.02 9.09 -5.96
C GLU A 143 40.14 10.32 -6.25
N ASP A 144 38.95 10.11 -6.83
CA ASP A 144 37.97 11.20 -6.99
C ASP A 144 36.67 10.83 -6.24
N ASP A 145 36.73 10.84 -4.90
CA ASP A 145 35.57 10.74 -4.00
C ASP A 145 34.89 12.13 -3.74
N GLU A 146 35.39 13.21 -4.34
CA GLU A 146 34.84 14.57 -4.13
C GLU A 146 33.49 14.81 -4.83
N GLY A 147 33.19 14.07 -5.90
CA GLY A 147 31.93 14.25 -6.64
C GLY A 147 30.67 13.80 -5.88
N PHE A 148 30.80 12.91 -4.89
CA PHE A 148 29.65 12.40 -4.14
C PHE A 148 29.26 13.29 -2.95
N ARG A 149 30.18 14.14 -2.47
CA ARG A 149 29.94 15.03 -1.33
C ARG A 149 29.11 16.26 -1.70
N GLU A 150 29.33 16.84 -2.89
CA GLU A 150 28.50 17.95 -3.40
C GLU A 150 27.05 17.53 -3.70
N LEU A 151 26.83 16.29 -4.16
CA LEU A 151 25.47 15.81 -4.45
C LEU A 151 24.60 15.64 -3.19
N MET A 152 25.22 15.32 -2.05
CA MET A 152 24.52 15.16 -0.77
C MET A 152 24.25 16.49 -0.06
N GLU A 153 25.03 17.54 -0.33
CA GLU A 153 24.78 18.90 0.20
C GLU A 153 23.58 19.57 -0.50
N VAL A 154 23.37 19.30 -1.80
CA VAL A 154 22.25 19.85 -2.58
C VAL A 154 20.89 19.25 -2.19
N MET A 155 20.84 18.08 -1.57
CA MET A 155 19.58 17.45 -1.12
C MET A 155 19.22 17.76 0.36
N GLY A 156 20.00 18.60 1.04
CA GLY A 156 19.90 18.82 2.48
C GLY A 156 19.13 20.07 2.95
N GLU A 157 18.65 20.93 2.05
CA GLU A 157 18.02 22.19 2.44
C GLU A 157 16.51 22.24 2.12
N ASP A 158 15.77 22.68 3.14
CA ASP A 158 14.46 23.31 3.10
C ASP A 158 13.18 22.45 3.14
N GLN A 159 12.79 22.05 4.36
CA GLN A 159 11.38 22.12 4.77
C GLN A 159 11.29 22.79 6.15
N GLY A 160 11.43 24.12 6.13
CA GLY A 160 11.02 24.98 7.23
C GLY A 160 9.50 24.88 7.45
N THR A 161 9.14 24.53 8.68
CA THR A 161 7.80 24.61 9.25
C THR A 161 7.30 26.06 9.25
N GLN A 162 6.29 26.36 8.45
CA GLN A 162 5.50 27.59 8.56
C GLN A 162 4.16 27.27 9.23
N THR A 163 4.07 27.58 10.52
CA THR A 163 2.82 27.65 11.28
C THR A 163 2.21 29.03 11.08
N ASP A 164 1.22 29.15 10.21
CA ASP A 164 0.41 30.37 10.11
C ASP A 164 -0.90 30.19 10.91
N GLU A 165 -0.95 30.86 12.05
CA GLU A 165 -2.16 31.21 12.76
C GLU A 165 -2.99 32.16 11.90
N HIS A 166 -4.19 31.75 11.48
CA HIS A 166 -5.19 32.69 11.01
C HIS A 166 -6.53 32.47 11.73
N HIS A 167 -6.79 33.42 12.64
CA HIS A 167 -8.11 33.82 13.10
C HIS A 167 -9.11 33.90 11.94
N SER A 168 -10.26 33.22 12.07
CA SER A 168 -11.46 33.60 11.36
C SER A 168 -12.67 33.60 12.28
N LYS A 169 -13.39 34.71 12.20
CA LYS A 169 -14.46 35.17 13.08
C LYS A 169 -15.77 34.45 12.80
N HIS A 170 -16.56 34.37 13.86
CA HIS A 170 -18.01 34.22 13.89
C HIS A 170 -18.74 34.77 12.65
N HIS A 171 -19.60 33.93 12.05
CA HIS A 171 -20.91 34.38 11.60
C HIS A 171 -21.97 33.33 11.95
N LYS A 172 -22.88 33.75 12.83
CA LYS A 172 -24.13 33.11 13.18
C LYS A 172 -25.18 33.57 12.16
N GLY A 173 -25.86 32.64 11.53
CA GLY A 173 -26.99 32.88 10.63
C GLY A 173 -27.96 31.73 10.80
N ASP A 174 -28.99 31.99 11.58
CA ASP A 174 -30.22 31.19 11.64
C ASP A 174 -30.92 31.31 10.26
N ASP A 175 -31.50 30.23 9.77
CA ASP A 175 -32.83 30.25 9.14
C ASP A 175 -33.28 28.83 8.80
N GLU A 176 -34.43 28.47 9.38
CA GLU A 176 -35.31 27.38 8.97
C GLU A 176 -35.68 27.54 7.48
N HIS A 177 -36.03 26.45 6.80
CA HIS A 177 -37.22 26.32 5.93
C HIS A 177 -37.19 24.93 5.27
N GLY A 178 -38.31 24.21 5.41
CA GLY A 178 -38.50 22.90 4.79
C GLY A 178 -38.74 22.98 3.29
N ALA A 179 -38.38 21.90 2.59
CA ALA A 179 -38.90 21.59 1.25
C ALA A 179 -38.84 20.08 0.99
N GLU A 180 -39.92 19.60 0.38
CA GLU A 180 -40.24 18.25 -0.11
C GLU A 180 -39.20 17.59 -1.03
N PRO A 181 -39.31 16.26 -1.26
CA PRO A 181 -38.41 15.51 -2.14
C PRO A 181 -38.77 15.70 -3.62
N GLN A 182 -37.78 16.04 -4.45
CA GLN A 182 -37.90 16.01 -5.90
C GLN A 182 -37.42 14.67 -6.49
N ASP A 183 -38.31 14.07 -7.26
CA ASP A 183 -38.07 13.00 -8.21
C ASP A 183 -36.96 13.35 -9.21
N TYR A 184 -35.94 12.49 -9.30
CA TYR A 184 -35.01 12.46 -10.43
C TYR A 184 -35.13 11.13 -11.18
N ALA A 185 -36.12 11.07 -12.06
CA ALA A 185 -36.20 10.12 -13.15
C ALA A 185 -35.95 10.87 -14.46
N SER A 186 -34.76 10.73 -15.07
CA SER A 186 -34.49 10.76 -16.52
C SER A 186 -33.00 11.00 -16.82
N MET A 187 -32.22 9.92 -16.93
CA MET A 187 -30.95 9.97 -17.67
C MET A 187 -31.19 9.42 -19.07
N ALA A 188 -31.05 10.32 -20.05
CA ALA A 188 -31.17 10.05 -21.47
C ALA A 188 -30.07 9.10 -21.95
N MET A 189 -30.46 8.05 -22.67
CA MET A 189 -29.55 7.22 -23.43
C MET A 189 -29.00 8.00 -24.63
N VAL A 190 -27.69 8.25 -24.63
CA VAL A 190 -26.94 8.62 -25.84
C VAL A 190 -26.59 7.33 -26.57
N GLN A 191 -27.25 7.10 -27.70
CA GLN A 191 -26.91 6.05 -28.66
C GLN A 191 -25.72 6.48 -29.53
N GLY A 192 -24.82 5.55 -29.82
CA GLY A 192 -24.08 5.55 -31.08
C GLY A 192 -22.56 5.72 -31.01
N VAL A 193 -21.85 4.73 -30.44
CA VAL A 193 -20.45 4.48 -30.81
C VAL A 193 -20.36 3.05 -31.35
N LYS A 194 -19.96 2.90 -32.61
CA LYS A 194 -19.69 1.60 -33.23
C LYS A 194 -18.49 0.96 -32.53
N PRO A 195 -18.55 -0.33 -32.14
CA PRO A 195 -17.38 -1.02 -31.62
C PRO A 195 -16.39 -1.27 -32.77
N HIS A 196 -15.20 -0.70 -32.66
CA HIS A 196 -14.04 -1.22 -33.37
C HIS A 196 -13.61 -2.52 -32.68
N SER A 197 -13.38 -3.55 -33.49
CA SER A 197 -12.88 -4.86 -33.07
C SER A 197 -11.51 -4.72 -32.41
N HIS A 198 -11.51 -4.69 -31.08
CA HIS A 198 -10.34 -4.55 -30.20
C HIS A 198 -9.76 -5.93 -29.89
N LYS A 199 -9.30 -6.66 -30.91
CA LYS A 199 -8.78 -8.03 -30.73
C LYS A 199 -7.29 -8.21 -31.00
N ASP A 200 -6.60 -7.17 -31.50
CA ASP A 200 -5.19 -7.28 -31.92
C ASP A 200 -4.26 -6.27 -31.22
N CYS A 201 -4.70 -5.57 -30.17
CA CYS A 201 -3.90 -4.52 -29.51
C CYS A 201 -3.25 -4.92 -28.19
N ASP A 202 -3.70 -6.00 -27.52
CA ASP A 202 -3.26 -6.30 -26.15
C ASP A 202 -1.91 -7.04 -26.10
N ASP A 203 -1.49 -7.70 -27.19
CA ASP A 203 -0.20 -8.40 -27.27
C ASP A 203 0.98 -7.48 -27.66
N ALA A 204 0.69 -6.29 -28.22
CA ALA A 204 1.71 -5.38 -28.73
C ALA A 204 2.46 -4.64 -27.60
N GLU A 205 1.76 -4.21 -26.54
CA GLU A 205 2.38 -3.42 -25.47
C GLU A 205 3.34 -4.24 -24.60
N LEU A 206 3.03 -5.52 -24.36
CA LEU A 206 3.91 -6.41 -23.60
C LEU A 206 5.18 -6.76 -24.40
N GLY A 207 5.04 -6.94 -25.71
CA GLY A 207 6.17 -7.15 -26.62
C GLY A 207 7.13 -5.97 -26.64
N ASP A 208 6.61 -4.74 -26.73
CA ASP A 208 7.42 -3.51 -26.78
C ASP A 208 8.17 -3.24 -25.46
N ALA A 209 7.54 -3.49 -24.31
CA ALA A 209 8.21 -3.35 -23.00
C ALA A 209 9.36 -4.36 -22.82
N LEU A 210 9.17 -5.60 -23.28
CA LEU A 210 10.22 -6.63 -23.25
C LEU A 210 11.36 -6.28 -24.21
N LEU A 211 11.04 -5.77 -25.40
CA LEU A 211 12.03 -5.28 -26.38
C LEU A 211 12.83 -4.10 -25.83
N MET A 212 12.19 -3.17 -25.11
CA MET A 212 12.88 -2.04 -24.50
C MET A 212 13.85 -2.52 -23.40
N TRP A 213 13.47 -3.52 -22.59
CA TRP A 213 14.35 -4.09 -21.57
C TRP A 213 15.53 -4.86 -22.15
N LEU A 214 15.32 -5.59 -23.26
CA LEU A 214 16.39 -6.34 -23.95
C LEU A 214 17.36 -5.43 -24.73
N THR A 215 16.96 -4.22 -25.11
CA THR A 215 17.76 -3.33 -25.98
C THR A 215 18.61 -2.30 -25.23
N VAL A 216 18.36 -2.04 -23.94
CA VAL A 216 19.18 -1.10 -23.16
C VAL A 216 20.37 -1.83 -22.52
N ARG A 217 21.45 -2.01 -23.29
CA ARG A 217 22.79 -2.24 -22.72
C ARG A 217 23.70 -1.04 -23.01
N PRO A 218 24.48 -0.57 -22.02
CA PRO A 218 25.38 0.56 -22.21
C PRO A 218 26.39 0.26 -23.31
N ARG A 219 26.46 1.13 -24.33
CA ARG A 219 27.47 1.08 -25.39
C ARG A 219 28.84 1.36 -24.76
N GLY A 220 29.63 0.31 -24.55
CA GLY A 220 31.06 0.46 -24.29
C GLY A 220 31.77 0.99 -25.54
N PRO A 221 32.84 1.80 -25.39
CA PRO A 221 33.55 2.45 -26.51
C PRO A 221 34.39 1.51 -27.40
N GLY A 222 34.32 0.19 -27.21
CA GLY A 222 34.94 -0.79 -28.10
C GLY A 222 33.86 -1.45 -28.96
N GLY A 223 34.02 -1.44 -30.29
CA GLY A 223 33.07 -2.01 -31.24
C GLY A 223 32.84 -3.51 -31.05
N TRP A 224 31.91 -3.85 -30.16
CA TRP A 224 31.29 -5.17 -30.10
C TRP A 224 30.13 -5.17 -31.07
N ASP A 225 30.13 -6.13 -32.00
CA ASP A 225 28.99 -6.40 -32.86
C ASP A 225 27.73 -6.48 -32.00
N ALA A 226 26.77 -5.59 -32.27
CA ALA A 226 25.50 -5.60 -31.54
C ALA A 226 24.88 -7.00 -31.70
N PRO A 227 24.38 -7.62 -30.62
CA PRO A 227 23.61 -8.85 -30.74
C PRO A 227 22.52 -8.65 -31.80
N LEU A 228 22.42 -9.59 -32.74
CA LEU A 228 21.33 -9.57 -33.70
C LEU A 228 20.00 -9.56 -32.94
N PRO A 229 18.98 -8.82 -33.41
CA PRO A 229 17.67 -8.87 -32.79
C PRO A 229 17.14 -10.32 -32.79
N PRO A 230 16.38 -10.72 -31.75
CA PRO A 230 15.81 -12.05 -31.71
C PRO A 230 14.88 -12.27 -32.90
N THR A 231 14.86 -13.49 -33.41
CA THR A 231 13.94 -13.89 -34.48
C THR A 231 12.51 -13.98 -33.94
N PRO A 232 11.46 -13.80 -34.78
CA PRO A 232 10.08 -13.95 -34.35
C PRO A 232 9.78 -15.29 -33.67
N GLU A 233 10.40 -16.38 -34.15
CA GLU A 233 10.26 -17.73 -33.58
C GLU A 233 10.85 -17.82 -32.15
N GLU A 234 11.97 -17.15 -31.87
CA GLU A 234 12.56 -17.08 -30.52
C GLU A 234 11.69 -16.28 -29.56
N VAL A 235 11.04 -15.22 -30.05
CA VAL A 235 10.09 -14.42 -29.27
C VAL A 235 8.85 -15.24 -28.94
N GLU A 236 8.26 -15.93 -29.92
CA GLU A 236 7.09 -16.79 -29.71
C GLU A 236 7.40 -17.92 -28.70
N GLN A 237 8.55 -18.59 -28.84
CA GLN A 237 8.97 -19.62 -27.90
C GLN A 237 9.18 -19.08 -26.46
N CYS A 238 9.72 -17.87 -26.32
CA CYS A 238 9.87 -17.19 -25.02
C CYS A 238 8.49 -16.85 -24.42
N MET A 239 7.56 -16.32 -25.23
CA MET A 239 6.21 -15.98 -24.79
C MET A 239 5.42 -17.21 -24.33
N ASP A 240 5.47 -18.32 -25.07
CA ASP A 240 4.84 -19.59 -24.69
C ASP A 240 5.37 -20.13 -23.34
N ALA A 241 6.65 -19.90 -23.06
CA ALA A 241 7.27 -20.29 -21.80
C ALA A 241 6.91 -19.35 -20.63
N VAL A 242 6.71 -18.05 -20.90
CA VAL A 242 6.37 -17.04 -19.87
C VAL A 242 4.88 -17.03 -19.54
N ALA A 243 4.00 -17.32 -20.50
CA ALA A 243 2.54 -17.32 -20.33
C ALA A 243 2.03 -18.10 -19.10
N PRO A 244 2.43 -19.37 -18.84
CA PRO A 244 1.97 -20.10 -17.66
C PRO A 244 2.45 -19.46 -16.35
N ALA A 245 3.63 -18.85 -16.34
CA ALA A 245 4.12 -18.14 -15.17
C ALA A 245 3.34 -16.86 -14.92
N ALA A 246 3.10 -16.05 -15.96
CA ALA A 246 2.24 -14.87 -15.86
C ALA A 246 0.84 -15.23 -15.32
N LEU A 247 0.25 -16.33 -15.81
CA LEU A 247 -1.02 -16.84 -15.30
C LEU A 247 -0.92 -17.26 -13.82
N SER A 248 0.12 -18.01 -13.44
CA SER A 248 0.30 -18.46 -12.05
C SER A 248 0.52 -17.29 -11.08
N VAL A 249 1.29 -16.27 -11.49
CA VAL A 249 1.48 -15.04 -10.70
C VAL A 249 0.17 -14.26 -10.60
N SER A 250 -0.61 -14.19 -11.68
CA SER A 250 -1.93 -13.58 -11.65
C SER A 250 -2.88 -14.29 -10.68
N ILE A 251 -2.93 -15.62 -10.71
CA ILE A 251 -3.74 -16.42 -9.78
C ILE A 251 -3.30 -16.17 -8.34
N MET A 252 -1.99 -16.21 -8.06
CA MET A 252 -1.46 -15.94 -6.73
C MET A 252 -1.81 -14.53 -6.25
N MET A 253 -1.69 -13.51 -7.10
CA MET A 253 -2.07 -12.14 -6.76
C MET A 253 -3.55 -12.05 -6.40
N VAL A 254 -4.44 -12.68 -7.19
CA VAL A 254 -5.88 -12.74 -6.88
C VAL A 254 -6.13 -13.45 -5.55
N LEU A 255 -5.50 -14.60 -5.31
CA LEU A 255 -5.65 -15.34 -4.05
C LEU A 255 -5.15 -14.53 -2.85
N GLY A 256 -4.03 -13.84 -2.99
CA GLY A 256 -3.50 -13.01 -1.91
C GLY A 256 -4.35 -11.75 -1.67
N LEU A 257 -4.96 -11.17 -2.70
CA LEU A 257 -5.99 -10.13 -2.53
C LEU A 257 -7.21 -10.66 -1.76
N VAL A 258 -7.67 -11.88 -2.05
CA VAL A 258 -8.75 -12.53 -1.28
C VAL A 258 -8.34 -12.72 0.18
N VAL A 259 -7.10 -13.12 0.46
CA VAL A 259 -6.59 -13.24 1.84
C VAL A 259 -6.55 -11.87 2.54
N LEU A 260 -6.09 -10.82 1.87
CA LEU A 260 -6.06 -9.44 2.40
C LEU A 260 -7.47 -8.92 2.70
N ILE A 261 -8.42 -9.10 1.76
CA ILE A 261 -9.82 -8.69 1.91
C ILE A 261 -10.48 -9.45 3.05
N THR A 262 -10.33 -10.77 3.12
CA THR A 262 -10.94 -11.59 4.18
C THR A 262 -10.35 -11.27 5.55
N TYR A 263 -9.05 -11.00 5.64
CA TYR A 263 -8.40 -10.53 6.86
C TYR A 263 -8.98 -9.18 7.32
N ALA A 264 -9.13 -8.22 6.39
CA ALA A 264 -9.69 -6.92 6.67
C ALA A 264 -11.17 -6.97 7.08
N ALA A 265 -11.98 -7.74 6.34
CA ALA A 265 -13.39 -7.95 6.61
C ALA A 265 -13.63 -8.65 7.95
N ARG A 266 -12.84 -9.68 8.29
CA ARG A 266 -12.93 -10.36 9.58
C ARG A 266 -12.68 -9.39 10.74
N ARG A 267 -11.71 -8.50 10.60
CA ARG A 267 -11.43 -7.47 11.61
C ARG A 267 -12.57 -6.47 11.76
N ARG A 268 -13.15 -6.04 10.65
CA ARG A 268 -14.35 -5.20 10.66
C ARG A 268 -15.51 -5.90 11.38
N THR A 269 -15.73 -7.19 11.11
CA THR A 269 -16.71 -8.02 11.83
C THR A 269 -16.43 -8.08 13.33
N MET A 270 -15.17 -8.24 13.75
CA MET A 270 -14.81 -8.21 15.18
C MET A 270 -15.14 -6.87 15.83
N MET A 271 -14.89 -5.74 15.16
CA MET A 271 -15.27 -4.42 15.67
C MET A 271 -16.79 -4.30 15.78
N ARG A 272 -17.50 -4.70 14.73
CA ARG A 272 -18.96 -4.71 14.70
C ARG A 272 -19.56 -5.49 15.88
N GLU A 273 -19.07 -6.71 16.10
CA GLU A 273 -19.52 -7.58 17.20
C GLU A 273 -19.18 -7.00 18.57
N ARG A 274 -17.96 -6.48 18.74
CA ARG A 274 -17.51 -5.84 19.99
C ARG A 274 -18.37 -4.64 20.39
N PHE A 275 -18.81 -3.84 19.42
CA PHE A 275 -19.61 -2.63 19.68
C PHE A 275 -21.12 -2.86 19.59
N GLY A 276 -21.58 -4.09 19.33
CA GLY A 276 -23.00 -4.42 19.20
C GLY A 276 -23.66 -3.75 17.99
N ILE A 277 -22.91 -3.55 16.90
CA ILE A 277 -23.42 -2.96 15.66
C ILE A 277 -24.10 -4.08 14.82
N PRO A 278 -25.35 -3.91 14.37
CA PRO A 278 -26.03 -4.88 13.53
C PRO A 278 -25.37 -4.95 12.14
N GLY A 279 -25.30 -6.15 11.58
CA GLY A 279 -24.72 -6.39 10.26
C GLY A 279 -24.33 -7.85 10.07
N SER A 280 -23.67 -8.15 8.96
CA SER A 280 -23.21 -9.51 8.65
C SER A 280 -21.77 -9.49 8.15
N SER A 281 -21.04 -10.59 8.39
CA SER A 281 -19.69 -10.78 7.85
C SER A 281 -19.64 -10.76 6.32
N ARG A 282 -20.72 -11.16 5.65
CA ARG A 282 -20.85 -11.06 4.19
C ARG A 282 -20.88 -9.61 3.72
N ALA A 283 -21.66 -8.76 4.39
CA ALA A 283 -21.71 -7.34 4.07
C ALA A 283 -20.35 -6.65 4.32
N ASP A 284 -19.68 -7.02 5.42
CA ASP A 284 -18.32 -6.52 5.74
C ASP A 284 -17.32 -6.94 4.64
N CYS A 285 -17.40 -8.18 4.15
CA CYS A 285 -16.57 -8.68 3.05
C CYS A 285 -16.85 -7.95 1.73
N CYS A 286 -18.12 -7.84 1.33
CA CYS A 286 -18.52 -7.12 0.11
C CYS A 286 -18.05 -5.66 0.12
N LEU A 287 -18.17 -4.97 1.26
CA LEU A 287 -17.73 -3.59 1.37
C LEU A 287 -16.21 -3.46 1.19
N TRP A 288 -15.41 -4.34 1.80
CA TRP A 288 -13.96 -4.35 1.63
C TRP A 288 -13.54 -4.71 0.20
N THR A 289 -14.28 -5.59 -0.48
CA THR A 289 -14.04 -5.94 -1.89
C THR A 289 -14.33 -4.77 -2.83
N TRP A 290 -15.42 -4.03 -2.61
CA TRP A 290 -15.83 -2.95 -3.53
C TRP A 290 -15.15 -1.62 -3.23
N CYS A 291 -14.94 -1.29 -1.96
CA CYS A 291 -14.29 -0.05 -1.56
C CYS A 291 -13.64 -0.18 -0.18
N ALA A 292 -12.43 -0.74 -0.14
CA ALA A 292 -11.55 -0.72 1.04
C ALA A 292 -11.41 0.67 1.70
N PRO A 293 -11.17 1.77 0.94
CA PRO A 293 -11.18 3.13 1.52
C PRO A 293 -12.47 3.46 2.27
N CYS A 294 -13.60 3.07 1.68
CA CYS A 294 -14.92 3.36 2.24
C CYS A 294 -15.17 2.60 3.53
N ALA A 295 -14.74 1.34 3.57
CA ALA A 295 -14.80 0.53 4.78
C ALA A 295 -13.98 1.18 5.92
N LEU A 296 -12.76 1.62 5.62
CA LEU A 296 -11.85 2.25 6.60
C LEU A 296 -12.38 3.59 7.11
N ALA A 297 -12.84 4.49 6.23
CA ALA A 297 -13.39 5.77 6.65
C ALA A 297 -14.67 5.59 7.47
N GLN A 298 -15.55 4.65 7.09
CA GLN A 298 -16.75 4.34 7.87
C GLN A 298 -16.42 3.78 9.25
N GLU A 299 -15.36 2.96 9.36
CA GLU A 299 -14.82 2.52 10.66
C GLU A 299 -14.36 3.72 11.49
N THR A 300 -13.52 4.59 10.92
CA THR A 300 -12.99 5.78 11.59
C THR A 300 -14.11 6.69 12.08
N ARG A 301 -15.08 7.03 11.24
CA ARG A 301 -16.24 7.86 11.60
C ARG A 301 -17.06 7.25 12.72
N THR A 302 -17.29 5.95 12.65
CA THR A 302 -18.07 5.24 13.67
C THR A 302 -17.33 5.22 15.01
N MET A 303 -16.01 5.06 15.01
CA MET A 303 -15.21 5.15 16.24
C MET A 303 -15.20 6.56 16.82
N MET A 304 -15.06 7.60 15.98
CA MET A 304 -15.06 9.01 16.42
C MET A 304 -16.42 9.40 17.01
N HIS A 305 -17.53 9.07 16.33
CA HIS A 305 -18.87 9.39 16.81
C HIS A 305 -19.20 8.68 18.14
N ASN A 306 -18.69 7.48 18.34
CA ASN A 306 -18.94 6.69 19.54
C ASN A 306 -17.91 6.95 20.66
N ASN A 307 -17.07 7.98 20.52
CA ASN A 307 -15.99 8.32 21.46
C ASN A 307 -15.16 7.09 21.87
N VAL A 308 -14.77 6.28 20.89
CA VAL A 308 -13.94 5.09 21.13
C VAL A 308 -12.48 5.52 21.21
N GLU A 309 -11.89 5.32 22.39
CA GLU A 309 -10.48 5.57 22.69
C GLU A 309 -9.83 4.27 23.15
N GLU A 310 -8.75 3.85 22.47
CA GLU A 310 -7.99 2.64 22.81
C GLU A 310 -8.85 1.36 22.95
N GLY A 311 -9.96 1.30 22.22
CA GLY A 311 -10.95 0.22 22.23
C GLY A 311 -11.86 0.19 23.46
N LEU A 312 -11.79 1.20 24.32
CA LEU A 312 -12.79 1.50 25.33
C LEU A 312 -13.84 2.43 24.71
N TRP A 313 -15.11 2.09 24.91
CA TRP A 313 -16.22 2.92 24.51
C TRP A 313 -16.53 3.89 25.65
N LEU A 314 -16.24 5.17 25.46
CA LEU A 314 -16.48 6.21 26.49
C LEU A 314 -17.93 6.73 26.50
N GLY A 315 -18.80 6.18 25.64
CA GLY A 315 -20.16 6.66 25.45
C GLY A 315 -20.26 7.72 24.34
N PRO A 316 -21.46 8.15 23.94
CA PRO A 316 -21.62 9.34 23.11
C PRO A 316 -20.89 10.51 23.78
N HIS A 317 -20.30 11.44 23.02
CA HIS A 317 -19.84 12.69 23.60
C HIS A 317 -21.00 13.26 24.43
N GLN A 318 -20.80 13.38 25.74
CA GLN A 318 -21.70 14.18 26.53
C GLN A 318 -21.50 15.59 26.01
N VAL A 319 -22.42 16.03 25.15
CA VAL A 319 -22.56 17.44 24.83
C VAL A 319 -22.90 18.06 26.16
N VAL A 320 -21.87 18.57 26.85
CA VAL A 320 -22.06 19.39 28.02
C VAL A 320 -22.78 20.61 27.48
N TYR A 321 -24.10 20.60 27.57
CA TYR A 321 -24.88 21.81 27.37
C TYR A 321 -24.47 22.73 28.50
N THR A 322 -23.45 23.55 28.25
CA THR A 322 -23.21 24.73 29.06
C THR A 322 -24.48 25.55 28.92
N ALA A 323 -25.32 25.52 29.95
CA ALA A 323 -26.50 26.36 30.03
C ALA A 323 -26.02 27.79 29.69
N PRO A 324 -26.72 28.51 28.79
CA PRO A 324 -26.34 29.88 28.48
C PRO A 324 -26.23 30.62 29.80
N ALA A 325 -25.08 31.25 30.04
CA ALA A 325 -24.82 31.98 31.28
C ALA A 325 -26.04 32.87 31.54
N GLN A 326 -26.72 32.65 32.66
CA GLN A 326 -27.82 33.52 33.06
C GLN A 326 -27.25 34.92 33.14
N GLN A 327 -27.63 35.75 32.17
CA GLN A 327 -27.25 37.14 32.14
C GLN A 327 -28.00 37.79 33.30
N GLU A 328 -27.30 38.07 34.41
CA GLU A 328 -27.87 38.84 35.51
C GLU A 328 -28.35 40.19 34.94
N VAL A 329 -29.63 40.47 35.16
CA VAL A 329 -30.30 41.74 34.84
C VAL A 329 -30.35 42.59 36.09
#